data_AF-B6ZMY3-F1
#
_entry.id   AF-B6ZMY3-F1
#
_cell.length_a   1.000
_cell.length_b   1.000
_cell.length_c   1.000
_cell.angle_alpha   90.00
_cell.angle_beta   90.00
_cell.angle_gamma   90.00
#
_symmetry.space_group_name_H-M   'P 1'
#
loop_
_entity.id
_entity.type
_entity.pdbx_description
1 polymer ?
#
loop_
_entity_poly.entity_id
_entity_poly.type
_entity_poly.pdbx_seq_one_letter_code
_entity_poly.pdbx_strand_id
1 'polypeptide(L)'
;RDCVAFSPPDKSCPPGFTFSGKQCVQSDTAPPNPECPPGTVLENGTCKLIQQVDTICPPGFVEEGNRCVQYLPANKMCPPGFNLSGQQCMAPESAELESTCPPNTILENGKCKVIKNVDMVCPPGYTDSGDECVLYVAPAKECPPNFTLQGLQCVQTNTASTQPVCPPGTVLQDNACI
;
A
#
# COMPACT_ATOMS: atom_id res chain seq x y z
N ARG A 1 35.68 -11.08 -87.51
CA ARG A 1 36.45 -11.44 -86.29
C ARG A 1 36.13 -10.32 -85.32
N ASP A 2 34.95 -10.42 -84.73
CA ASP A 2 34.23 -9.29 -84.15
C ASP A 2 34.44 -9.32 -82.64
N CYS A 3 35.12 -8.30 -82.13
CA CYS A 3 35.40 -8.17 -80.71
C CYS A 3 34.16 -7.62 -80.01
N VAL A 4 33.51 -8.43 -79.18
CA VAL A 4 32.50 -7.97 -78.21
C VAL A 4 33.21 -7.53 -76.92
N ALA A 5 33.08 -6.25 -76.58
CA ALA A 5 33.52 -5.73 -75.30
C ALA A 5 32.56 -6.23 -74.21
N PHE A 6 33.02 -7.14 -73.35
CA PHE A 6 32.31 -7.49 -72.13
C PHE A 6 32.59 -6.41 -71.07
N SER A 7 31.61 -5.55 -70.79
CA SER A 7 31.59 -4.83 -69.52
C SER A 7 31.23 -5.81 -68.41
N PRO A 8 31.91 -5.77 -67.25
CA PRO A 8 31.52 -6.60 -66.11
C PRO A 8 30.10 -6.20 -65.66
N PRO A 9 29.27 -7.15 -65.21
CA PRO A 9 27.98 -6.82 -64.62
C PRO A 9 28.24 -5.93 -63.40
N ASP A 10 27.66 -4.73 -63.44
CA ASP A 10 27.75 -3.75 -62.37
C ASP A 10 27.16 -4.39 -61.11
N LYS A 11 28.03 -4.80 -60.18
CA LYS A 11 27.62 -5.36 -58.89
C LYS A 11 27.20 -4.23 -57.96
N SER A 12 26.23 -3.44 -58.40
CA SER A 12 25.64 -2.38 -57.60
C SER A 12 24.51 -2.96 -56.76
N CYS A 13 24.64 -2.76 -55.45
CA CYS A 13 23.56 -3.01 -54.52
C CYS A 13 22.63 -1.79 -54.47
N PRO A 14 21.33 -1.98 -54.20
CA PRO A 14 20.42 -0.86 -53.96
C PRO A 14 20.94 0.02 -52.80
N PRO A 15 20.66 1.34 -52.82
CA PRO A 15 21.13 2.27 -51.80
C PRO A 15 20.73 1.77 -50.39
N GLY A 16 21.72 1.64 -49.49
CA GLY A 16 21.58 1.05 -48.15
C GLY A 16 22.26 -0.32 -48.01
N PHE A 17 22.53 -1.01 -49.11
CA PHE A 17 23.14 -2.34 -49.11
C PHE A 17 24.59 -2.29 -49.61
N THR A 18 25.49 -2.98 -48.91
CA THR A 18 26.90 -3.18 -49.26
C THR A 18 27.09 -4.57 -49.85
N PHE A 19 27.87 -4.70 -50.92
CA PHE A 19 28.12 -5.99 -51.57
C PHE A 19 29.12 -6.81 -50.76
N SER A 20 28.70 -7.94 -50.18
CA SER A 20 29.58 -8.86 -49.45
C SER A 20 29.55 -10.26 -50.09
N GLY A 21 30.66 -10.67 -50.70
CA GLY A 21 30.83 -11.96 -51.38
C GLY A 21 30.03 -12.08 -52.69
N LYS A 22 28.78 -12.56 -52.60
CA LYS A 22 27.84 -12.76 -53.72
C LYS A 22 26.48 -12.08 -53.50
N GLN A 23 26.28 -11.39 -52.39
CA GLN A 23 24.98 -10.91 -51.96
C GLN A 23 25.09 -9.49 -51.40
N CYS A 24 24.03 -8.71 -51.61
CA CYS A 24 23.90 -7.38 -51.05
C CYS A 24 23.43 -7.48 -49.61
N VAL A 25 24.22 -6.99 -48.65
CA VAL A 25 23.92 -7.00 -47.21
C VAL A 25 23.76 -5.57 -46.73
N GLN A 26 22.71 -5.28 -45.96
CA GLN A 26 22.52 -3.93 -45.40
C GLN A 26 23.57 -3.69 -44.31
N SER A 27 24.34 -2.61 -44.41
CA SER A 27 25.39 -2.27 -43.43
C SER A 27 24.86 -1.45 -42.24
N ASP A 28 23.56 -1.20 -42.20
CA ASP A 28 22.89 -0.55 -41.07
C ASP A 28 22.49 -1.61 -40.04
N THR A 29 23.48 -2.14 -39.32
CA THR A 29 23.18 -2.91 -38.11
C THR A 29 22.57 -1.96 -37.08
N ALA A 30 21.25 -2.01 -36.91
CA ALA A 30 20.58 -1.31 -35.82
C ALA A 30 20.74 -2.13 -34.54
N PRO A 31 21.05 -1.50 -33.38
CA PRO A 31 21.02 -2.20 -32.11
C PRO A 31 19.58 -2.66 -31.82
N PRO A 32 19.37 -3.90 -31.35
CA PRO A 32 18.03 -4.37 -30.98
C PRO A 32 17.48 -3.54 -29.83
N ASN A 33 16.18 -3.24 -29.87
CA ASN A 33 15.51 -2.54 -28.78
C ASN A 33 15.17 -3.56 -27.68
N PRO A 34 15.54 -3.32 -26.42
CA PRO A 34 15.16 -4.18 -25.32
C PRO A 34 13.65 -4.07 -25.07
N GLU A 35 12.93 -5.17 -25.22
CA GLU A 35 11.52 -5.26 -24.83
C GLU A 35 11.32 -6.20 -23.65
N CYS A 36 10.33 -5.87 -22.83
CA CYS A 36 9.98 -6.62 -21.64
C CYS A 36 8.78 -7.53 -21.90
N PRO A 37 8.68 -8.70 -21.23
CA PRO A 37 7.55 -9.59 -21.40
C PRO A 37 6.22 -8.89 -21.00
N PRO A 38 5.08 -9.37 -21.54
CA PRO A 38 3.78 -8.79 -21.24
C PRO A 38 3.52 -8.66 -19.74
N GLY A 39 3.00 -7.50 -19.33
CA GLY A 39 2.71 -7.20 -17.93
C GLY A 39 3.89 -6.66 -17.12
N THR A 40 5.06 -6.45 -17.74
CA THR A 40 6.23 -5.84 -17.08
C THR A 40 6.66 -4.55 -17.77
N VAL A 41 7.35 -3.68 -17.03
CA VAL A 41 7.81 -2.36 -17.48
C VAL A 41 9.33 -2.34 -17.51
N LEU A 42 9.92 -1.80 -18.59
CA LEU A 42 11.36 -1.60 -18.70
C LEU A 42 11.78 -0.40 -17.87
N GLU A 43 12.59 -0.63 -16.83
CA GLU A 43 13.16 0.44 -16.01
C GLU A 43 14.65 0.16 -15.75
N ASN A 44 15.52 1.09 -16.16
CA ASN A 44 16.99 0.97 -16.04
C ASN A 44 17.55 -0.34 -16.63
N GLY A 45 17.04 -0.77 -17.79
CA GLY A 45 17.50 -2.00 -18.46
C GLY A 45 17.02 -3.31 -17.81
N THR A 46 16.16 -3.24 -16.80
CA THR A 46 15.58 -4.42 -16.12
C THR A 46 14.06 -4.39 -16.27
N CYS A 47 13.45 -5.54 -16.54
CA CYS A 47 11.99 -5.65 -16.55
C CYS A 47 11.49 -5.78 -15.11
N LYS A 48 10.50 -4.95 -14.76
CA LYS A 48 9.89 -4.93 -13.44
C LYS A 48 8.40 -5.17 -13.54
N LEU A 49 7.87 -6.00 -12.65
CA LEU A 49 6.42 -6.14 -12.47
C LEU A 49 5.99 -5.15 -11.38
N ILE A 50 5.01 -4.30 -11.71
CA ILE A 50 4.53 -3.23 -10.83
C ILE A 50 3.06 -3.53 -10.50
N GLN A 51 2.74 -3.56 -9.21
CA GLN A 51 1.38 -3.70 -8.71
C GLN A 51 1.06 -2.53 -7.77
N GLN A 52 -0.22 -2.23 -7.62
CA GLN A 52 -0.66 -1.26 -6.62
C GLN A 52 -0.46 -1.85 -5.22
N VAL A 53 -0.14 -0.98 -4.26
CA VAL A 53 -0.05 -1.39 -2.86
C VAL A 53 -1.44 -1.61 -2.29
N ASP A 54 -1.61 -2.72 -1.57
CA ASP A 54 -2.82 -2.98 -0.82
C ASP A 54 -2.73 -2.30 0.55
N THR A 55 -3.87 -1.84 1.04
CA THR A 55 -4.00 -1.23 2.38
C THR A 55 -4.85 -2.12 3.25
N ILE A 56 -4.29 -2.60 4.35
CA ILE A 56 -4.98 -3.52 5.26
C ILE A 56 -4.99 -2.98 6.69
N CYS A 57 -6.10 -3.20 7.39
CA CYS A 57 -6.20 -2.85 8.80
C CYS A 57 -5.44 -3.85 9.68
N PRO A 58 -4.71 -3.37 10.71
CA PRO A 58 -4.05 -4.26 11.66
C PRO A 58 -5.04 -5.21 12.34
N PRO A 59 -4.58 -6.38 12.83
CA PRO A 59 -5.44 -7.29 13.57
C PRO A 59 -6.17 -6.60 14.73
N GLY A 60 -7.47 -6.82 14.83
CA GLY A 60 -8.32 -6.22 15.87
C GLY A 60 -8.86 -4.82 15.52
N PHE A 61 -8.57 -4.29 14.33
CA PHE A 61 -9.19 -3.08 13.79
C PHE A 61 -10.17 -3.42 12.66
N VAL A 62 -11.19 -2.58 12.52
CA VAL A 62 -12.21 -2.64 11.47
C VAL A 62 -11.99 -1.50 10.49
N GLU A 63 -12.25 -1.73 9.21
CA GLU A 63 -12.15 -0.68 8.18
C GLU A 63 -13.36 0.26 8.27
N GLU A 64 -13.09 1.56 8.41
CA GLU A 64 -14.09 2.62 8.38
C GLU A 64 -13.62 3.78 7.49
N GLY A 65 -14.00 3.72 6.21
CA GLY A 65 -13.53 4.65 5.19
C GLY A 65 -12.05 4.45 4.89
N ASN A 66 -11.25 5.52 5.00
CA ASN A 66 -9.79 5.47 4.77
C ASN A 66 -8.99 5.26 6.06
N ARG A 67 -9.63 4.75 7.12
CA ARG A 67 -9.02 4.56 8.44
C ARG A 67 -9.42 3.21 9.02
N CYS A 68 -8.60 2.73 9.93
CA CYS A 68 -8.86 1.56 10.72
C CYS A 68 -9.27 1.99 12.11
N VAL A 69 -10.39 1.47 12.60
CA VAL A 69 -10.98 1.82 13.89
C VAL A 69 -10.98 0.61 14.82
N GLN A 70 -10.70 0.85 16.09
CA GLN A 70 -10.89 -0.14 17.14
C GLN A 70 -11.71 0.46 18.27
N TYR A 71 -12.70 -0.31 18.72
CA TYR A 71 -13.59 0.02 19.82
C TYR A 71 -13.23 -0.82 21.05
N LEU A 72 -13.11 -0.17 22.20
CA LEU A 72 -12.93 -0.82 23.50
C LEU A 72 -13.96 -0.29 24.50
N PRO A 73 -14.41 -1.12 25.46
CA PRO A 73 -15.26 -0.63 26.54
C PRO A 73 -14.50 0.38 27.40
N ALA A 74 -15.16 1.49 27.76
CA ALA A 74 -14.61 2.45 28.71
C ALA A 74 -14.55 1.87 30.13
N ASN A 75 -13.47 2.16 30.86
CA ASN A 75 -13.42 1.82 32.28
C ASN A 75 -14.26 2.82 33.08
N LYS A 76 -15.24 2.28 33.82
CA LYS A 76 -16.10 3.03 34.72
C LYS A 76 -15.39 3.20 36.06
N MET A 77 -14.99 4.42 36.39
CA MET A 77 -14.28 4.74 37.61
C MET A 77 -15.04 5.77 38.43
N CYS A 78 -14.96 5.65 39.76
CA CYS A 78 -15.49 6.64 40.67
C CYS A 78 -14.39 7.58 41.15
N PRO A 79 -14.73 8.86 41.42
CA PRO A 79 -13.78 9.79 42.01
C PRO A 79 -13.31 9.27 43.38
N PRO A 80 -12.10 9.67 43.83
CA PRO A 80 -11.56 9.23 45.12
C PRO A 80 -12.55 9.45 46.27
N GLY A 81 -12.71 8.43 47.12
CA GLY A 81 -13.64 8.46 48.24
C GLY A 81 -15.08 8.04 47.91
N PHE A 82 -15.37 7.57 46.70
CA PHE A 82 -16.68 7.03 46.31
C PHE A 82 -16.53 5.58 45.80
N ASN A 83 -17.56 4.76 46.04
CA ASN A 83 -17.64 3.39 45.55
C ASN A 83 -18.69 3.27 44.45
N LEU A 84 -18.40 2.45 43.43
CA LEU A 84 -19.35 2.18 42.36
C LEU A 84 -20.49 1.30 42.90
N SER A 85 -21.72 1.79 42.77
CA SER A 85 -22.92 1.04 43.10
C SER A 85 -23.95 1.19 41.98
N GLY A 86 -24.10 0.14 41.17
CA GLY A 86 -24.88 0.19 39.94
C GLY A 86 -24.24 1.13 38.91
N GLN A 87 -24.93 2.21 38.56
CA GLN A 87 -24.49 3.22 37.59
C GLN A 87 -24.12 4.56 38.25
N GLN A 88 -23.96 4.57 39.58
CA GLN A 88 -23.67 5.77 40.35
C GLN A 88 -22.51 5.54 41.32
N CYS A 89 -21.76 6.61 41.59
CA CYS A 89 -20.70 6.61 42.58
C CYS A 89 -21.28 7.10 43.91
N MET A 90 -21.24 6.24 44.94
CA MET A 90 -21.81 6.55 46.26
C MET A 90 -20.72 6.77 47.31
N ALA A 91 -20.89 7.80 48.14
CA ALA A 91 -20.02 8.04 49.28
C ALA A 91 -20.19 6.94 50.35
N PRO A 92 -19.11 6.52 51.03
CA PRO A 92 -19.15 5.54 52.10
C PRO A 92 -19.79 6.10 53.39
N GLU A 93 -19.67 7.41 53.63
CA GLU A 93 -20.25 8.09 54.79
C GLU A 93 -21.46 8.95 54.41
N SER A 94 -22.43 9.00 55.32
CA SER A 94 -23.69 9.74 55.17
C SER A 94 -23.57 11.17 55.66
N ALA A 95 -24.21 12.11 54.95
CA ALA A 95 -24.44 13.46 55.48
C ALA A 95 -25.49 13.41 56.59
N GLU A 96 -25.35 14.27 57.59
CA GLU A 96 -26.26 14.36 58.74
C GLU A 96 -27.69 14.69 58.27
N LEU A 97 -28.68 14.02 58.86
CA LEU A 97 -30.09 14.16 58.51
C LEU A 97 -30.62 15.52 58.96
N GLU A 98 -30.86 16.43 58.02
CA GLU A 98 -32.00 17.33 58.12
C GLU A 98 -33.24 16.62 57.53
N SER A 99 -34.44 17.03 57.92
CA SER A 99 -35.75 16.39 57.66
C SER A 99 -36.05 15.95 56.21
N THR A 100 -35.19 16.29 55.25
CA THR A 100 -35.17 15.80 53.87
C THR A 100 -33.71 15.76 53.38
N CYS A 101 -33.36 14.76 52.58
CA CYS A 101 -32.01 14.65 52.04
C CYS A 101 -31.67 15.85 51.13
N PRO A 102 -30.47 16.45 51.28
CA PRO A 102 -30.03 17.55 50.43
C PRO A 102 -29.89 17.15 48.95
N PRO A 103 -29.90 18.10 48.01
CA PRO A 103 -29.72 17.80 46.59
C PRO A 103 -28.41 17.05 46.32
N ASN A 104 -28.42 16.15 45.34
CA ASN A 104 -27.32 15.22 45.03
C ASN A 104 -27.04 14.17 46.11
N THR A 105 -28.04 13.86 46.94
CA THR A 105 -28.00 12.73 47.86
C THR A 105 -29.23 11.85 47.73
N ILE A 106 -29.11 10.55 48.04
CA ILE A 106 -30.22 9.59 48.03
C ILE A 106 -30.47 9.06 49.44
N LEU A 107 -31.73 8.84 49.80
CA LEU A 107 -32.10 8.21 51.07
C LEU A 107 -31.96 6.69 50.93
N GLU A 108 -30.96 6.11 51.59
CA GLU A 108 -30.74 4.67 51.63
C GLU A 108 -30.61 4.22 53.09
N ASN A 109 -31.43 3.26 53.51
CA ASN A 109 -31.47 2.75 54.90
C ASN A 109 -31.57 3.84 55.98
N GLY A 110 -32.38 4.88 55.72
CA GLY A 110 -32.59 5.97 56.67
C GLY A 110 -31.41 6.94 56.78
N LYS A 111 -30.46 6.91 55.85
CA LYS A 111 -29.32 7.84 55.79
C LYS A 111 -29.22 8.50 54.41
N CYS A 112 -28.80 9.76 54.36
CA CYS A 112 -28.56 10.45 53.10
C CYS A 112 -27.13 10.17 52.60
N LYS A 113 -27.00 9.53 51.44
CA LYS A 113 -25.70 9.26 50.80
C LYS A 113 -25.47 10.19 49.63
N VAL A 114 -24.30 10.81 49.58
CA VAL A 114 -23.88 11.64 48.45
C VAL A 114 -23.65 10.76 47.23
N ILE A 115 -24.22 11.17 46.09
CA ILE A 115 -24.00 10.52 44.80
C ILE A 115 -23.19 11.42 43.87
N LYS A 116 -22.34 10.79 43.05
CA LYS A 116 -21.61 11.42 41.95
C LYS A 116 -21.75 10.61 40.68
N ASN A 117 -21.50 11.29 39.56
CA ASN A 117 -21.42 10.66 38.25
C ASN A 117 -20.22 9.71 38.19
N VAL A 118 -20.36 8.68 37.36
CA VAL A 118 -19.27 7.78 37.01
C VAL A 118 -18.41 8.47 35.96
N ASP A 119 -17.10 8.48 36.18
CA ASP A 119 -16.14 8.95 35.19
C ASP A 119 -15.81 7.80 34.23
N MET A 120 -15.85 8.08 32.93
CA MET A 120 -15.43 7.15 31.88
C MET A 120 -13.97 7.43 31.55
N VAL A 121 -13.14 6.40 31.69
CA VAL A 121 -11.70 6.52 31.48
C VAL A 121 -11.28 5.57 30.38
N CYS A 122 -10.69 6.15 29.33
CA CYS A 122 -10.14 5.38 28.22
C CYS A 122 -8.68 4.96 28.46
N PRO A 123 -8.27 3.79 27.94
CA PRO A 123 -6.86 3.40 27.94
C PRO A 123 -5.99 4.43 27.18
N PRO A 124 -4.68 4.49 27.46
CA PRO A 124 -3.77 5.38 26.76
C PRO A 124 -3.87 5.21 25.23
N GLY A 125 -4.03 6.32 24.51
CA GLY A 125 -4.16 6.34 23.05
C GLY A 125 -5.59 6.28 22.52
N TYR A 126 -6.57 5.89 23.35
CA TYR A 126 -7.98 5.90 22.95
C TYR A 126 -8.65 7.22 23.32
N THR A 127 -9.64 7.60 22.53
CA THR A 127 -10.47 8.79 22.72
C THR A 127 -11.86 8.38 23.18
N ASP A 128 -12.46 9.19 24.04
CA ASP A 128 -13.83 9.00 24.52
C ASP A 128 -14.85 9.28 23.39
N SER A 129 -15.73 8.31 23.14
CA SER A 129 -16.86 8.41 22.20
C SER A 129 -18.21 8.13 22.89
N GLY A 130 -18.32 8.41 24.19
CA GLY A 130 -19.48 8.11 25.03
C GLY A 130 -19.24 6.86 25.86
N ASP A 131 -19.98 5.78 25.58
CA ASP A 131 -19.82 4.50 26.31
C ASP A 131 -18.61 3.66 25.86
N GLU A 132 -17.95 4.08 24.77
CA GLU A 132 -16.85 3.35 24.15
C GLU A 132 -15.63 4.26 23.93
N CYS A 133 -14.47 3.63 23.99
CA CYS A 133 -13.18 4.21 23.70
C CYS A 133 -12.78 3.84 22.27
N VAL A 134 -12.45 4.85 21.46
CA VAL A 134 -12.13 4.70 20.05
C VAL A 134 -10.68 5.03 19.76
N LEU A 135 -10.04 4.22 18.91
CA LEU A 135 -8.70 4.49 18.38
C LEU A 135 -8.74 4.40 16.86
N TYR A 136 -8.29 5.46 16.20
CA TYR A 136 -8.14 5.53 14.75
C TYR A 136 -6.67 5.40 14.37
N VAL A 137 -6.38 4.48 13.45
CA VAL A 137 -5.04 4.32 12.88
C VAL A 137 -5.11 4.31 11.35
N ALA A 138 -4.01 4.67 10.71
CA ALA A 138 -3.88 4.52 9.26
C ALA A 138 -3.73 3.03 8.91
N PRO A 139 -4.32 2.57 7.78
CA PRO A 139 -4.09 1.21 7.31
C PRO A 139 -2.62 1.00 6.98
N ALA A 140 -2.14 -0.22 7.20
CA ALA A 140 -0.80 -0.62 6.85
C ALA A 140 -0.71 -0.84 5.33
N LYS A 141 0.43 -0.46 4.76
CA LYS A 141 0.76 -0.74 3.36
C LYS A 141 1.40 -2.12 3.28
N GLU A 142 0.79 -3.03 2.56
CA GLU A 142 1.32 -4.38 2.37
C GLU A 142 1.49 -4.69 0.88
N CYS A 143 2.62 -5.33 0.57
CA CYS A 143 2.89 -5.84 -0.76
C CYS A 143 2.73 -7.36 -0.79
N PRO A 144 2.27 -7.93 -1.92
CA PRO A 144 2.22 -9.38 -2.09
C PRO A 144 3.61 -10.03 -1.90
N PRO A 145 3.66 -11.34 -1.60
CA PRO A 145 4.92 -12.05 -1.49
C PRO A 145 5.80 -11.85 -2.73
N ASN A 146 7.10 -11.64 -2.50
CA ASN A 146 8.13 -11.38 -3.54
C ASN A 146 8.08 -10.00 -4.22
N PHE A 147 7.32 -9.05 -3.68
CA PHE A 147 7.37 -7.64 -4.08
C PHE A 147 8.03 -6.77 -3.00
N THR A 148 8.66 -5.69 -3.42
CA THR A 148 9.25 -4.68 -2.54
C THR A 148 8.45 -3.38 -2.65
N LEU A 149 8.14 -2.76 -1.51
CA LEU A 149 7.44 -1.48 -1.48
C LEU A 149 8.36 -0.35 -1.95
N GLN A 150 7.97 0.34 -3.03
CA GLN A 150 8.60 1.55 -3.55
C GLN A 150 7.53 2.65 -3.62
N GLY A 151 7.45 3.47 -2.57
CA GLY A 151 6.46 4.55 -2.46
C GLY A 151 5.02 4.04 -2.23
N LEU A 152 4.23 4.02 -3.31
CA LEU A 152 2.86 3.47 -3.36
C LEU A 152 2.74 2.28 -4.33
N GLN A 153 3.87 1.75 -4.78
CA GLN A 153 3.93 0.66 -5.73
C GLN A 153 4.66 -0.53 -5.13
N CYS A 154 4.14 -1.71 -5.38
CA CYS A 154 4.80 -2.98 -5.10
C CYS A 154 5.56 -3.38 -6.35
N VAL A 155 6.88 -3.49 -6.25
CA VAL A 155 7.78 -3.71 -7.38
C VAL A 155 8.52 -5.04 -7.22
N GLN A 156 8.46 -5.89 -8.23
CA GLN A 156 9.25 -7.12 -8.33
C GLN A 156 10.28 -6.97 -9.46
N THR A 157 11.56 -7.05 -9.12
CA THR A 157 12.68 -6.76 -10.03
C THR A 157 13.25 -7.97 -10.75
N ASN A 158 12.79 -9.19 -10.43
CA ASN A 158 13.35 -10.44 -10.97
C ASN A 158 12.45 -11.06 -12.07
N THR A 159 11.65 -10.27 -12.79
CA THR A 159 10.60 -10.84 -13.65
C THR A 159 11.08 -11.33 -15.01
N ALA A 160 12.14 -10.77 -15.59
CA ALA A 160 12.87 -11.34 -16.74
C ALA A 160 14.03 -10.43 -17.16
N SER A 161 14.99 -10.98 -17.91
CA SER A 161 15.90 -10.18 -18.73
C SER A 161 15.17 -9.70 -20.00
N THR A 162 15.53 -8.50 -20.48
CA THR A 162 14.96 -7.93 -21.70
C THR A 162 15.22 -8.83 -22.90
N GLN A 163 14.23 -8.97 -23.78
CA GLN A 163 14.40 -9.65 -25.07
C GLN A 163 14.78 -8.63 -26.16
N PRO A 164 15.82 -8.89 -26.95
CA PRO A 164 16.17 -8.02 -28.08
C PRO A 164 15.13 -8.15 -29.19
N VAL A 165 14.50 -7.02 -29.56
CA VAL A 165 13.53 -6.96 -30.66
C VAL A 165 14.03 -6.04 -31.76
N CYS A 166 13.93 -6.52 -33.00
CA CYS A 166 14.43 -5.83 -34.17
C CYS A 166 13.34 -4.99 -34.86
N PRO A 167 13.72 -3.83 -35.46
CA PRO A 167 12.80 -3.02 -36.25
C PRO A 167 12.13 -3.82 -37.38
N PRO A 168 10.93 -3.39 -37.84
CA PRO A 168 10.25 -4.03 -38.95
C PRO A 168 11.16 -4.13 -40.20
N GLY A 169 11.33 -5.34 -40.72
CA GLY A 169 12.15 -5.61 -41.90
C GLY A 169 13.59 -6.08 -41.61
N THR A 170 13.99 -6.21 -40.34
CA THR A 170 15.30 -6.73 -39.93
C THR A 170 15.16 -7.98 -39.06
N VAL A 171 16.19 -8.85 -39.06
CA VAL A 171 16.24 -10.08 -38.25
C VAL A 171 17.36 -10.01 -37.24
N LEU A 172 17.13 -10.59 -36.05
CA LEU A 172 18.15 -10.67 -35.01
C LEU A 172 19.18 -11.74 -35.39
N GLN A 173 20.42 -11.32 -35.64
CA GLN A 173 21.57 -12.21 -35.87
C GLN A 173 22.77 -11.70 -35.06
N ASP A 174 23.40 -12.58 -34.27
CA ASP A 174 24.58 -12.26 -33.45
C ASP A 174 24.44 -10.96 -32.61
N ASN A 175 23.27 -10.78 -31.99
CA ASN A 175 22.93 -9.64 -31.15
C ASN A 175 22.87 -8.28 -31.87
N ALA A 176 22.73 -8.30 -33.20
CA ALA A 176 22.50 -7.16 -34.07
C ALA A 176 21.26 -7.39 -34.96
N CYS A 177 20.57 -6.33 -35.35
CA CYS A 177 19.49 -6.41 -36.33
C CYS A 177 20.05 -6.18 -37.73
N ILE A 178 19.86 -7.15 -38.63
CA ILE A 178 20.39 -7.17 -40.00
C ILE A 178 19.29 -7.31 -41.05
#